data_AF-A0A5C6UXH7-F1
#
_entry.id   AF-A0A5C6UXH7-F1
#
_cell.length_a   1.000
_cell.length_b   1.000
_cell.length_c   1.000
_cell.angle_alpha   90.00
_cell.angle_beta   90.00
_cell.angle_gamma   90.00
#
_symmetry.space_group_name_H-M   'P 1'
#
loop_
_entity.id
_entity.type
_entity.pdbx_description
1 polymer ?
#
loop_
_entity_poly.entity_id
_entity_poly.type
_entity_poly.pdbx_seq_one_letter_code
_entity_poly.pdbx_strand_id
1 'polypeptide(L)'
;MAPYRLHILMLTLSAAFGAASCSFVDFETSPYAPRALQAVYSEHDDLTYLVWRIADVADPELLSYELWQDGELRPIELSEAPIPAAPFTCDRLYLCLQYQLPGVWSPPSSGTALRATHKRFGLIPSAPVRPQQVAASFDIAPVATANNRFADAGLTDLLKTINLPHRRSFEWVLFDAPPGEDAAPCPSPPTEGWQALRDRVELPQSWTDNPPCMGVRPRRTDQPAHHKVARLDPGPVLHVAELDHSIEAIRHPTHIAFLVDLQVTNAGRCQQIVDAVRQTILSEFAEEHIPVRELGMYYPRDRQGMPTSGCDQSTSIDYPVNDILAEGRNAMADEVERSALTLVVINNLQLNATPEKVAQLRAFNEASELPDAPYSFGWLVGSEVSYPGITWSWNTPWQALESRDFEPPLRSAVRYIFPLTSTPPLENYELELPLPPGSQTPRYLKLCQLLPIPTTYIAGQREYPVNAPQLEWPAGALPRLRYALTTSEFSYSGDFHGGSLEVVYEVCDAFCQNAFRGRNGLVYSSWLNTPNACQWGGR
;
A
#
# COMPACT_ATOMS: atom_id res chain seq x y z
N MET A 1 -5.53 80.68 52.61
CA MET A 1 -5.23 80.18 51.24
C MET A 1 -5.42 78.66 51.13
N ALA A 2 -6.50 78.08 51.69
CA ALA A 2 -6.78 76.64 51.63
C ALA A 2 -7.98 76.20 50.72
N PRO A 3 -8.99 77.04 50.39
CA PRO A 3 -10.15 76.54 49.64
C PRO A 3 -9.92 76.42 48.12
N TYR A 4 -8.94 77.12 47.56
CA TYR A 4 -8.68 77.09 46.11
C TYR A 4 -7.99 75.81 45.63
N ARG A 5 -7.25 75.09 46.49
CA ARG A 5 -6.53 73.88 46.10
C ARG A 5 -7.46 72.68 45.89
N LEU A 6 -8.57 72.61 46.63
CA LEU A 6 -9.53 71.50 46.52
C LEU A 6 -10.34 71.59 45.21
N HIS A 7 -10.71 72.80 44.78
CA HIS A 7 -11.45 73.00 43.53
C HIS A 7 -10.58 72.73 42.30
N ILE A 8 -9.30 73.11 42.35
CA ILE A 8 -8.35 72.78 41.27
C ILE A 8 -8.14 71.26 41.21
N LEU A 9 -8.03 70.57 42.35
CA LEU A 9 -7.85 69.11 42.40
C LEU A 9 -9.09 68.36 41.88
N MET A 10 -10.29 68.82 42.21
CA MET A 10 -11.54 68.24 41.70
C MET A 10 -11.72 68.47 40.19
N LEU A 11 -11.34 69.65 39.68
CA LEU A 11 -11.36 69.95 38.25
C LEU A 11 -10.33 69.12 37.48
N THR A 12 -9.13 68.90 38.02
CA THR A 12 -8.14 68.03 37.39
C THR A 12 -8.50 66.56 37.47
N LEU A 13 -9.12 66.08 38.57
CA LEU A 13 -9.64 64.71 38.63
C LEU A 13 -10.78 64.50 37.63
N SER A 14 -11.69 65.45 37.49
CA SER A 14 -12.82 65.38 36.55
C SER A 14 -12.34 65.43 35.10
N ALA A 15 -11.31 66.23 34.79
CA ALA A 15 -10.66 66.26 33.49
C ALA A 15 -9.87 64.97 33.20
N ALA A 16 -9.22 64.37 34.21
CA ALA A 16 -8.49 63.11 34.08
C ALA A 16 -9.44 61.91 33.87
N PHE A 17 -10.59 61.89 34.54
CA PHE A 17 -11.64 60.88 34.29
C PHE A 17 -12.35 61.08 32.95
N GLY A 18 -12.51 62.32 32.48
CA GLY A 18 -12.98 62.62 31.13
C GLY A 18 -11.99 62.17 30.05
N ALA A 19 -10.68 62.36 30.26
CA ALA A 19 -9.64 61.94 29.32
C ALA A 19 -9.42 60.41 29.28
N ALA A 20 -9.72 59.69 30.36
CA ALA A 20 -9.69 58.23 30.41
C ALA A 20 -10.90 57.56 29.73
N SER A 21 -11.90 58.34 29.28
CA SER A 21 -13.09 57.84 28.56
C SER A 21 -12.96 57.85 27.03
N CYS A 22 -11.80 58.24 26.49
CA CYS A 22 -11.44 57.91 25.11
C CYS A 22 -11.10 56.43 25.04
N SER A 23 -12.14 55.61 24.88
CA SER A 23 -12.09 54.20 24.53
C SER A 23 -10.94 53.89 23.57
N PHE A 24 -10.31 52.73 23.76
CA PHE A 24 -9.53 52.07 22.72
C PHE A 24 -10.41 51.94 21.46
N VAL A 25 -10.29 52.90 20.54
CA VAL A 25 -10.83 52.77 19.20
C VAL A 25 -9.81 51.92 18.45
N ASP A 26 -10.05 50.62 18.43
CA ASP A 26 -9.36 49.76 17.46
C ASP A 26 -9.89 50.16 16.08
N PHE A 27 -9.04 50.82 15.30
CA PHE A 27 -9.33 51.10 13.90
C PHE A 27 -9.26 49.78 13.15
N GLU A 28 -10.40 49.12 13.00
CA GLU A 28 -10.51 48.03 12.05
C GLU A 28 -10.25 48.56 10.65
N THR A 29 -9.27 47.96 9.98
CA THR A 29 -8.96 48.27 8.59
C THR A 29 -10.21 47.99 7.76
N SER A 30 -10.65 48.97 6.96
CA SER A 30 -11.85 48.84 6.11
C SER A 30 -11.84 47.49 5.37
N PRO A 31 -12.98 46.77 5.31
CA PRO A 31 -13.07 45.51 4.58
C PRO A 31 -12.76 45.72 3.09
N TYR A 32 -12.99 46.93 2.58
CA TYR A 32 -12.75 47.34 1.20
C TYR A 32 -11.31 47.81 0.92
N ALA A 33 -10.45 47.94 1.93
CA ALA A 33 -9.09 48.42 1.73
C ALA A 33 -8.26 47.39 0.97
N PRO A 34 -7.55 47.77 -0.12
CA PRO A 34 -6.62 46.88 -0.79
C PRO A 34 -5.44 46.53 0.12
N ARG A 35 -5.30 45.24 0.43
CA ARG A 35 -4.28 44.68 1.32
C ARG A 35 -3.30 43.84 0.52
N ALA A 36 -2.10 43.69 1.09
CA ALA A 36 -1.07 42.79 0.59
C ALA A 36 -0.83 42.94 -0.93
N LEU A 37 -0.74 44.19 -1.41
CA LEU A 37 -0.47 44.48 -2.81
C LEU A 37 0.92 43.94 -3.19
N GLN A 38 0.92 42.97 -4.09
CA GLN A 38 2.11 42.35 -4.66
C GLN A 38 2.20 42.73 -6.14
N ALA A 39 3.41 43.03 -6.61
CA ALA A 39 3.69 43.29 -8.01
C ALA A 39 4.86 42.41 -8.44
N VAL A 40 4.63 41.51 -9.40
CA VAL A 40 5.63 40.56 -9.88
C VAL A 40 5.83 40.75 -11.37
N TYR A 41 7.00 41.23 -11.76
CA TYR A 41 7.39 41.30 -13.16
C TYR A 41 7.98 39.96 -13.64
N SER A 42 7.46 39.44 -14.76
CA SER A 42 7.98 38.25 -15.43
C SER A 42 8.69 38.65 -16.72
N GLU A 43 10.01 38.44 -16.78
CA GLU A 43 10.83 38.72 -17.96
C GLU A 43 10.35 37.97 -19.20
N HIS A 44 9.99 36.68 -19.04
CA HIS A 44 9.51 35.85 -20.14
C HIS A 44 8.21 36.36 -20.78
N ASP A 45 7.29 36.88 -19.96
CA ASP A 45 5.98 37.31 -20.45
C ASP A 45 5.97 38.78 -20.88
N ASP A 46 7.04 39.51 -20.55
CA ASP A 46 7.10 40.97 -20.56
C ASP A 46 5.85 41.60 -19.91
N LEU A 47 5.54 41.13 -18.69
CA LEU A 47 4.29 41.47 -18.00
C LEU A 47 4.51 41.62 -16.49
N THR A 48 3.98 42.69 -15.92
CA THR A 48 3.88 42.86 -14.47
C THR A 48 2.51 42.42 -13.97
N TYR A 49 2.51 41.42 -13.09
CA TYR A 49 1.33 40.88 -12.42
C TYR A 49 1.10 41.62 -11.09
N LEU A 50 -0.03 42.31 -10.97
CA LEU A 50 -0.45 42.98 -9.75
C LEU A 50 -1.59 42.18 -9.11
N VAL A 51 -1.44 41.87 -7.82
CA VAL A 51 -2.46 41.14 -7.04
C VAL A 51 -2.63 41.82 -5.69
N TRP A 52 -3.88 42.01 -5.28
CA TRP A 52 -4.22 42.52 -3.94
C TRP A 52 -5.44 41.80 -3.38
N ARG A 53 -5.65 41.99 -2.09
CA ARG A 53 -6.72 41.36 -1.32
C ARG A 53 -7.70 42.39 -0.78
N ILE A 54 -8.97 42.04 -0.74
CA ILE A 54 -10.01 42.71 0.06
C ILE A 54 -10.66 41.67 0.97
N ALA A 55 -11.31 42.09 2.05
CA ALA A 55 -12.02 41.15 2.92
C ALA A 55 -13.12 40.42 2.12
N ASP A 56 -13.36 39.15 2.42
CA ASP A 56 -14.39 38.36 1.74
C ASP A 56 -15.83 38.88 1.94
N VAL A 57 -16.06 39.58 3.05
CA VAL A 57 -17.30 40.31 3.33
C VAL A 57 -17.48 41.59 2.51
N ALA A 58 -16.44 42.05 1.80
CA ALA A 58 -16.51 43.24 0.96
C ALA A 58 -17.13 42.90 -0.39
N ASP A 59 -18.15 43.66 -0.79
CA ASP A 59 -18.71 43.57 -2.14
C ASP A 59 -17.77 44.26 -3.16
N PRO A 60 -17.11 43.52 -4.07
CA PRO A 60 -16.19 44.09 -5.04
C PRO A 60 -16.89 45.00 -6.07
N GLU A 61 -18.19 44.85 -6.31
CA GLU A 61 -18.94 45.68 -7.27
C GLU A 61 -19.12 47.14 -6.79
N LEU A 62 -18.81 47.41 -5.52
CA LEU A 62 -18.85 48.75 -4.94
C LEU A 62 -17.53 49.51 -5.10
N LEU A 63 -16.49 48.89 -5.68
CA LEU A 63 -15.16 49.44 -5.82
C LEU A 63 -14.81 49.71 -7.29
N SER A 64 -14.18 50.86 -7.52
CA SER A 64 -13.34 51.10 -8.69
C SER A 64 -11.89 51.28 -8.24
N TYR A 65 -10.95 51.01 -9.13
CA TYR A 65 -9.52 51.04 -8.81
C TYR A 65 -8.78 52.01 -9.71
N GLU A 66 -7.78 52.68 -9.14
CA GLU A 66 -6.81 53.48 -9.86
C GLU A 66 -5.41 52.98 -9.54
N LEU A 67 -4.57 52.84 -10.56
CA LEU A 67 -3.21 52.35 -10.46
C LEU A 67 -2.22 53.44 -10.86
N TRP A 68 -1.10 53.53 -10.15
CA TRP A 68 -0.03 54.47 -10.47
C TRP A 68 0.61 54.10 -11.81
N GLN A 69 0.53 55.00 -12.79
CA GLN A 69 1.07 54.81 -14.14
C GLN A 69 1.54 56.18 -14.66
N ASP A 70 2.72 56.22 -15.31
CA ASP A 70 3.27 57.41 -15.96
C ASP A 70 3.30 58.69 -15.10
N GLY A 71 3.46 58.56 -13.78
CA GLY A 71 3.53 59.70 -12.86
C GLY A 71 2.19 60.15 -12.26
N GLU A 72 1.09 59.44 -12.52
CA GLU A 72 -0.24 59.76 -11.97
C GLU A 72 -1.06 58.49 -11.65
N LEU A 73 -2.15 58.65 -10.88
CA LEU A 73 -3.10 57.56 -10.63
C LEU A 73 -4.15 57.55 -11.76
N ARG A 74 -4.23 56.44 -12.50
CA ARG A 74 -5.17 56.25 -13.61
C ARG A 74 -6.19 55.17 -13.30
N PRO A 75 -7.46 55.31 -13.70
CA PRO A 75 -8.46 54.26 -13.52
C PRO A 75 -8.04 52.98 -14.25
N ILE A 76 -8.29 51.83 -13.62
CA ILE A 76 -8.10 50.51 -14.23
C ILE A 76 -9.41 49.72 -14.19
N GLU A 77 -9.67 49.00 -15.26
CA GLU A 77 -10.82 48.10 -15.37
C GLU A 77 -10.33 46.65 -15.44
N LEU A 78 -10.70 45.82 -14.46
CA LEU A 78 -10.17 44.45 -14.35
C LEU A 78 -10.56 43.55 -15.54
N SER A 79 -11.67 43.86 -16.21
CA SER A 79 -12.11 43.18 -17.42
C SER A 79 -11.27 43.52 -18.66
N GLU A 80 -10.53 44.62 -18.64
CA GLU A 80 -9.66 45.06 -19.73
C GLU A 80 -8.21 44.60 -19.56
N ALA A 81 -7.90 43.90 -18.46
CA ALA A 81 -6.58 43.33 -18.24
C ALA A 81 -6.22 42.28 -19.32
N PRO A 82 -4.93 42.11 -19.65
CA PRO A 82 -4.48 41.06 -20.57
C PRO A 82 -4.97 39.66 -20.21
N ILE A 83 -5.10 39.37 -18.91
CA ILE A 83 -5.64 38.10 -18.38
C ILE A 83 -6.76 38.45 -17.39
N PRO A 84 -7.98 38.70 -17.91
CA PRO A 84 -9.08 39.15 -17.07
C PRO A 84 -9.52 38.03 -16.12
N ALA A 85 -9.77 38.39 -14.88
CA ALA A 85 -10.30 37.47 -13.88
C ALA A 85 -11.30 38.21 -12.99
N ALA A 86 -12.45 37.59 -12.76
CA ALA A 86 -13.37 38.02 -11.70
C ALA A 86 -12.70 37.86 -10.32
N PRO A 87 -13.10 38.66 -9.31
CA PRO A 87 -12.64 38.48 -7.94
C PRO A 87 -12.78 37.02 -7.49
N PHE A 88 -11.78 36.51 -6.78
CA PHE A 88 -11.73 35.10 -6.40
C PHE A 88 -11.22 34.86 -4.99
N THR A 89 -11.76 33.83 -4.34
CA THR A 89 -11.26 33.39 -3.04
C THR A 89 -9.83 32.91 -3.14
N CYS A 90 -8.94 33.54 -2.36
CA CYS A 90 -7.52 33.17 -2.28
C CYS A 90 -7.06 32.84 -0.86
N ASP A 91 -7.90 33.15 0.14
CA ASP A 91 -7.72 32.80 1.54
C ASP A 91 -9.12 32.69 2.19
N ARG A 92 -9.21 32.13 3.40
CA ARG A 92 -10.49 31.92 4.11
C ARG A 92 -11.26 33.22 4.41
N LEU A 93 -10.57 34.36 4.47
CA LEU A 93 -11.13 35.66 4.87
C LEU A 93 -10.96 36.73 3.77
N TYR A 94 -10.46 36.36 2.59
CA TYR A 94 -10.07 37.33 1.57
C TYR A 94 -10.44 36.91 0.15
N LEU A 95 -10.93 37.90 -0.60
CA LEU A 95 -11.02 37.87 -2.06
C LEU A 95 -9.77 38.52 -2.64
N CYS A 96 -9.17 37.86 -3.63
CA CYS A 96 -8.09 38.40 -4.44
C CYS A 96 -8.63 39.01 -5.73
N LEU A 97 -7.99 40.08 -6.14
CA LEU A 97 -8.16 40.73 -7.42
C LEU A 97 -6.80 40.79 -8.10
N GLN A 98 -6.80 40.70 -9.42
CA GLN A 98 -5.57 40.73 -10.21
C GLN A 98 -5.71 41.72 -11.38
N TYR A 99 -4.58 42.30 -11.77
CA TYR A 99 -4.43 43.12 -12.94
C TYR A 99 -3.04 42.92 -13.53
N GLN A 100 -2.87 43.13 -14.83
CA GLN A 100 -1.56 42.98 -15.48
C GLN A 100 -1.23 44.18 -16.37
N LEU A 101 0.04 44.58 -16.36
CA LEU A 101 0.59 45.65 -17.20
C LEU A 101 1.68 45.10 -18.12
N PRO A 102 1.70 45.47 -19.42
CA PRO A 102 2.85 45.21 -20.28
C PRO A 102 4.13 45.86 -19.74
N GLY A 103 5.24 45.14 -19.82
CA GLY A 103 6.54 45.64 -19.42
C GLY A 103 6.79 45.68 -17.92
N VAL A 104 7.94 46.24 -17.57
CA VAL A 104 8.36 46.52 -16.19
C VAL A 104 7.57 47.70 -15.65
N TRP A 105 6.78 47.48 -14.60
CA TRP A 105 6.11 48.55 -13.87
C TRP A 105 6.91 48.98 -12.65
N SER A 106 7.05 50.30 -12.45
CA SER A 106 7.71 50.87 -11.28
C SER A 106 6.70 51.53 -10.33
N PRO A 107 6.72 51.20 -9.04
CA PRO A 107 5.84 51.85 -8.07
C PRO A 107 6.22 53.31 -7.84
N PRO A 108 5.30 54.16 -7.32
CA PRO A 108 5.62 55.53 -6.99
C PRO A 108 6.73 55.59 -5.92
N SER A 109 7.68 56.54 -6.07
CA SER A 109 8.73 56.76 -5.07
C SER A 109 8.19 57.27 -3.73
N SER A 110 7.03 57.95 -3.77
CA SER A 110 6.25 58.35 -2.61
C SER A 110 4.76 58.36 -2.96
N GLY A 111 3.89 57.94 -2.04
CA GLY A 111 2.45 57.91 -2.24
C GLY A 111 1.85 56.52 -2.37
N THR A 112 0.63 56.45 -2.91
CA THR A 112 -0.16 55.22 -3.01
C THR A 112 -0.02 54.60 -4.40
N ALA A 113 0.36 53.31 -4.47
CA ALA A 113 0.49 52.60 -5.73
C ALA A 113 -0.87 52.23 -6.33
N LEU A 114 -1.81 51.77 -5.50
CA LEU A 114 -3.16 51.39 -5.90
C LEU A 114 -4.18 52.10 -5.00
N ARG A 115 -5.17 52.75 -5.58
CA ARG A 115 -6.24 53.41 -4.83
C ARG A 115 -7.56 52.73 -5.15
N ALA A 116 -8.33 52.36 -4.13
CA ALA A 116 -9.71 51.94 -4.31
C ALA A 116 -10.64 53.12 -4.03
N THR A 117 -11.71 53.23 -4.81
CA THR A 117 -12.77 54.22 -4.57
C THR A 117 -14.06 53.47 -4.33
N HIS A 118 -14.59 53.56 -3.10
CA HIS A 118 -15.87 52.98 -2.74
C HIS A 118 -17.01 53.94 -3.07
N LYS A 119 -18.06 53.47 -3.73
CA LYS A 119 -19.23 54.26 -4.17
C LYS A 119 -19.81 55.20 -3.10
N ARG A 120 -19.75 54.81 -1.82
CA ARG A 120 -20.27 55.58 -0.68
C ARG A 120 -19.22 56.17 0.26
N PHE A 121 -18.07 55.51 0.39
CA PHE A 121 -17.07 55.84 1.43
C PHE A 121 -15.89 56.63 0.87
N GLY A 122 -15.87 56.85 -0.46
CA GLY A 122 -14.82 57.61 -1.12
C GLY A 122 -13.52 56.83 -1.23
N LEU A 123 -12.40 57.55 -1.15
CA LEU A 123 -11.07 57.03 -1.46
C LEU A 123 -10.52 56.20 -0.30
N ILE A 124 -9.96 55.04 -0.64
CA ILE A 124 -9.33 54.10 0.29
C ILE A 124 -7.93 53.75 -0.25
N PRO A 125 -6.84 54.14 0.44
CA PRO A 125 -5.49 53.85 -0.03
C PRO A 125 -5.14 52.36 0.15
N SER A 126 -4.27 51.83 -0.73
CA SER A 126 -3.71 50.49 -0.55
C SER A 126 -2.59 50.44 0.48
N ALA A 127 -2.32 49.23 0.96
CA ALA A 127 -1.03 48.91 1.57
C ALA A 127 0.16 49.20 0.60
N PRO A 128 1.39 49.39 1.13
CA PRO A 128 2.58 49.49 0.32
C PRO A 128 2.77 48.27 -0.58
N VAL A 129 3.18 48.51 -1.82
CA VAL A 129 3.47 47.47 -2.81
C VAL A 129 4.81 46.82 -2.55
N ARG A 130 4.89 45.51 -2.78
CA ARG A 130 6.14 44.74 -2.76
C ARG A 130 6.48 44.31 -4.18
N PRO A 131 7.40 45.03 -4.87
CA PRO A 131 7.85 44.63 -6.19
C PRO A 131 8.79 43.42 -6.10
N GLN A 132 8.63 42.48 -7.02
CA GLN A 132 9.49 41.33 -7.22
C GLN A 132 9.66 41.08 -8.72
N GLN A 133 10.76 40.45 -9.10
CA GLN A 133 11.05 40.06 -10.47
C GLN A 133 11.31 38.55 -10.54
N VAL A 134 10.83 37.91 -11.60
CA VAL A 134 11.04 36.50 -11.90
C VAL A 134 11.42 36.33 -13.37
N ALA A 135 12.25 35.34 -13.67
CA ALA A 135 12.66 35.06 -15.04
C ALA A 135 11.49 34.54 -15.90
N ALA A 136 10.60 33.73 -15.32
CA ALA A 136 9.40 33.23 -16.00
C ALA A 136 8.26 33.06 -15.01
N SER A 137 7.03 33.20 -15.52
CA SER A 137 5.82 32.99 -14.72
C SER A 137 5.34 31.54 -14.74
N PHE A 138 5.74 30.73 -15.72
CA PHE A 138 5.40 29.32 -15.83
C PHE A 138 6.50 28.52 -16.52
N ASP A 139 6.46 27.21 -16.33
CA ASP A 139 7.31 26.25 -17.04
C ASP A 139 6.52 25.02 -17.45
N ILE A 140 7.04 24.24 -18.39
CA ILE A 140 6.42 22.99 -18.88
C ILE A 140 7.45 21.86 -18.96
N ALA A 141 6.99 20.66 -18.64
CA ALA A 141 7.76 19.42 -18.77
C ALA A 141 6.81 18.34 -19.27
N PRO A 142 6.48 18.34 -20.58
CA PRO A 142 5.45 17.47 -21.11
C PRO A 142 5.85 16.01 -21.01
N VAL A 143 4.91 15.17 -20.62
CA VAL A 143 5.11 13.72 -20.45
C VAL A 143 3.95 12.97 -21.07
N ALA A 144 4.27 11.96 -21.87
CA ALA A 144 3.30 11.02 -22.36
C ALA A 144 2.84 10.06 -21.25
N THR A 145 1.55 9.74 -21.26
CA THR A 145 0.87 8.94 -20.24
C THR A 145 -0.06 7.93 -20.89
N ALA A 146 -0.44 6.90 -20.12
CA ALA A 146 -1.31 5.81 -20.56
C ALA A 146 -0.84 5.19 -21.90
N ASN A 147 0.40 4.69 -21.92
CA ASN A 147 1.04 4.09 -23.09
C ASN A 147 0.93 4.97 -24.35
N ASN A 148 1.40 6.22 -24.22
CA ASN A 148 1.47 7.18 -25.33
C ASN A 148 0.12 7.59 -25.93
N ARG A 149 -1.00 7.37 -25.22
CA ARG A 149 -2.31 7.82 -25.68
C ARG A 149 -2.58 9.29 -25.37
N PHE A 150 -2.04 9.79 -24.26
CA PHE A 150 -2.25 11.16 -23.83
C PHE A 150 -0.93 11.84 -23.48
N ALA A 151 -0.86 13.16 -23.65
CA ALA A 151 0.16 13.99 -23.04
C ALA A 151 -0.43 14.77 -21.86
N ASP A 152 0.38 14.94 -20.82
CA ASP A 152 0.21 16.00 -19.85
C ASP A 152 1.33 17.02 -20.08
N ALA A 153 1.00 18.31 -20.07
CA ALA A 153 1.96 19.38 -20.31
C ALA A 153 3.02 19.54 -19.20
N GLY A 154 2.82 18.93 -18.03
CA GLY A 154 3.68 19.12 -16.86
C GLY A 154 3.75 20.59 -16.44
N LEU A 155 2.64 21.31 -16.62
CA LEU A 155 2.58 22.75 -16.41
C LEU A 155 2.82 23.09 -14.94
N THR A 156 3.88 23.87 -14.69
CA THR A 156 4.19 24.43 -13.37
C THR A 156 3.96 25.94 -13.40
N ASP A 157 2.97 26.41 -12.65
CA ASP A 157 2.72 27.85 -12.50
C ASP A 157 3.64 28.43 -11.41
N LEU A 158 4.75 29.04 -11.84
CA LEU A 158 5.80 29.58 -10.96
C LEU A 158 5.32 30.79 -10.13
N LEU A 159 4.24 31.46 -10.55
CA LEU A 159 3.64 32.51 -9.71
C LEU A 159 3.03 31.93 -8.42
N LYS A 160 2.52 30.70 -8.48
CA LYS A 160 2.00 30.02 -7.29
C LYS A 160 3.11 29.62 -6.32
N THR A 161 4.30 29.27 -6.81
CA THR A 161 5.42 28.84 -5.95
C THR A 161 5.99 29.97 -5.10
N ILE A 162 5.83 31.22 -5.53
CA ILE A 162 6.16 32.43 -4.74
C ILE A 162 4.97 32.96 -3.92
N ASN A 163 3.90 32.18 -3.78
CA ASN A 163 2.66 32.55 -3.07
C ASN A 163 1.93 33.78 -3.64
N LEU A 164 2.02 34.04 -4.96
CA LEU A 164 1.18 35.02 -5.62
C LEU A 164 -0.16 34.37 -5.98
N PRO A 165 -1.28 34.74 -5.32
CA PRO A 165 -2.58 34.15 -5.62
C PRO A 165 -3.10 34.70 -6.96
N HIS A 166 -3.00 33.90 -8.02
CA HIS A 166 -3.31 34.32 -9.39
C HIS A 166 -4.21 33.28 -10.10
N ARG A 167 -5.09 33.74 -11.01
CA ARG A 167 -5.91 32.90 -11.89
C ARG A 167 -5.61 33.17 -13.37
N ARG A 168 -5.31 32.11 -14.11
CA ARG A 168 -5.20 32.11 -15.58
C ARG A 168 -5.55 30.74 -16.14
N SER A 169 -5.92 30.74 -17.40
CA SER A 169 -6.03 29.54 -18.22
C SER A 169 -4.91 29.52 -19.26
N PHE A 170 -4.63 28.35 -19.80
CA PHE A 170 -3.59 28.15 -20.78
C PHE A 170 -4.16 27.55 -22.06
N GLU A 171 -3.44 27.75 -23.15
CA GLU A 171 -3.66 27.11 -24.43
C GLU A 171 -2.42 26.30 -24.82
N TRP A 172 -2.61 25.30 -25.67
CA TRP A 172 -1.54 24.45 -26.16
C TRP A 172 -1.68 24.16 -27.65
N VAL A 173 -0.58 23.72 -28.25
CA VAL A 173 -0.53 23.20 -29.62
C VAL A 173 0.57 22.13 -29.72
N LEU A 174 0.35 21.11 -30.57
CA LEU A 174 1.37 20.16 -30.99
C LEU A 174 1.79 20.49 -32.43
N PHE A 175 3.09 20.43 -32.70
CA PHE A 175 3.65 20.73 -34.00
C PHE A 175 4.92 19.91 -34.24
N ASP A 176 5.22 19.65 -35.50
CA ASP A 176 6.32 18.76 -35.88
C ASP A 176 7.67 19.33 -35.43
N ALA A 177 8.51 18.46 -34.88
CA ALA A 177 9.92 18.76 -34.69
C ALA A 177 10.64 18.71 -36.06
N PRO A 178 11.69 19.55 -36.29
CA PRO A 178 12.46 19.51 -37.53
C PRO A 178 13.09 18.12 -37.71
N PRO A 179 13.09 17.54 -38.93
CA PRO A 179 13.76 16.28 -39.18
C PRO A 179 15.29 16.46 -39.06
N GLY A 180 15.89 15.83 -38.05
CA GLY A 180 17.35 15.81 -37.82
C GLY A 180 17.72 15.89 -36.34
N GLU A 181 18.68 15.05 -35.92
CA GLU A 181 19.23 14.82 -34.56
C GLU A 181 18.26 14.94 -33.37
N ASP A 182 18.15 13.89 -32.55
CA ASP A 182 17.27 13.79 -31.37
C ASP A 182 17.44 14.92 -30.32
N ALA A 183 18.42 15.80 -30.47
CA ALA A 183 18.71 16.94 -29.61
C ALA A 183 18.38 18.32 -30.24
N ALA A 184 17.82 18.40 -31.45
CA ALA A 184 17.49 19.68 -32.06
C ALA A 184 16.45 20.45 -31.23
N PRO A 185 16.67 21.76 -30.96
CA PRO A 185 15.74 22.56 -30.17
C PRO A 185 14.39 22.69 -30.91
N CYS A 186 13.30 22.67 -30.15
CA CYS A 186 11.97 22.89 -30.71
C CYS A 186 11.89 24.25 -31.43
N PRO A 187 11.38 24.29 -32.67
CA PRO A 187 11.18 25.54 -33.39
C PRO A 187 10.04 26.34 -32.74
N SER A 188 9.86 27.57 -33.21
CA SER A 188 8.71 28.37 -32.81
C SER A 188 7.40 27.68 -33.23
N PRO A 189 6.38 27.66 -32.36
CA PRO A 189 5.09 27.05 -32.65
C PRO A 189 4.34 27.83 -33.75
N PRO A 190 3.38 27.19 -34.44
CA PRO A 190 2.54 27.85 -35.42
C PRO A 190 1.67 28.96 -34.79
N THR A 191 1.26 29.92 -35.62
CA THR A 191 0.37 31.03 -35.22
C THR A 191 -1.06 30.57 -34.94
N GLU A 192 -1.50 29.50 -35.60
CA GLU A 192 -2.85 28.94 -35.53
C GLU A 192 -2.86 27.55 -34.86
N GLY A 193 -4.05 27.03 -34.54
CA GLY A 193 -4.22 25.66 -34.00
C GLY A 193 -4.14 25.54 -32.47
N TRP A 194 -4.02 26.66 -31.75
CA TRP A 194 -4.03 26.70 -30.29
C TRP A 194 -5.38 26.30 -29.71
N GLN A 195 -5.37 25.40 -28.74
CA GLN A 195 -6.56 24.88 -28.07
C GLN A 195 -6.48 25.09 -26.56
N ALA A 196 -7.62 25.16 -25.87
CA ALA A 196 -7.61 25.24 -24.41
C ALA A 196 -6.90 24.03 -23.79
N LEU A 197 -5.95 24.28 -22.89
CA LEU A 197 -5.21 23.23 -22.18
C LEU A 197 -6.12 22.57 -21.14
N ARG A 198 -6.18 21.24 -21.22
CA ARG A 198 -6.86 20.36 -20.27
C ARG A 198 -5.82 19.49 -19.57
N ASP A 199 -6.21 18.82 -18.50
CA ASP A 199 -5.31 17.94 -17.73
C ASP A 199 -4.70 16.81 -18.56
N ARG A 200 -5.38 16.39 -19.65
CA ARG A 200 -4.89 15.41 -20.61
C ARG A 200 -5.20 15.85 -22.03
N VAL A 201 -4.21 15.71 -22.90
CA VAL A 201 -4.28 15.98 -24.33
C VAL A 201 -4.20 14.66 -25.07
N GLU A 202 -5.19 14.32 -25.90
CA GLU A 202 -5.14 13.09 -26.71
C GLU A 202 -4.12 13.25 -27.84
N LEU A 203 -3.25 12.25 -27.99
CA LEU A 203 -2.17 12.26 -28.98
C LEU A 203 -2.60 11.55 -30.27
N PRO A 204 -2.18 12.04 -31.45
CA PRO A 204 -2.44 11.36 -32.72
C PRO A 204 -1.86 9.94 -32.74
N GLN A 205 -2.44 9.04 -33.54
CA GLN A 205 -1.82 7.73 -33.76
C GLN A 205 -0.42 7.89 -34.38
N SER A 206 0.50 6.99 -34.02
CA SER A 206 1.88 6.95 -34.55
C SER A 206 2.74 8.21 -34.29
N TRP A 207 2.33 9.11 -33.38
CA TRP A 207 3.15 10.26 -33.02
C TRP A 207 4.54 9.88 -32.49
N THR A 208 4.68 8.66 -31.94
CA THR A 208 5.94 8.13 -31.41
C THR A 208 7.01 7.91 -32.48
N ASP A 209 6.61 7.78 -33.76
CA ASP A 209 7.54 7.59 -34.88
C ASP A 209 8.23 8.90 -35.28
N ASN A 210 7.56 10.04 -35.03
CA ASN A 210 8.11 11.39 -35.20
C ASN A 210 7.66 12.30 -34.04
N PRO A 211 8.34 12.24 -32.89
CA PRO A 211 7.92 12.93 -31.67
C PRO A 211 7.77 14.45 -31.88
N PRO A 212 6.59 15.04 -31.59
CA PRO A 212 6.32 16.46 -31.81
C PRO A 212 6.89 17.33 -30.68
N CYS A 213 6.88 18.63 -30.92
CA CYS A 213 7.03 19.64 -29.88
C CYS A 213 5.64 20.05 -29.34
N MET A 214 5.57 20.29 -28.04
CA MET A 214 4.40 20.86 -27.38
C MET A 214 4.67 22.31 -27.01
N GLY A 215 3.83 23.20 -27.51
CA GLY A 215 3.82 24.61 -27.15
C GLY A 215 2.71 24.90 -26.15
N VAL A 216 2.99 25.69 -25.11
CA VAL A 216 2.00 26.14 -24.12
C VAL A 216 2.15 27.64 -23.89
N ARG A 217 1.02 28.34 -23.77
CA ARG A 217 0.99 29.78 -23.47
C ARG A 217 -0.22 30.15 -22.61
N PRO A 218 -0.15 31.21 -21.78
CA PRO A 218 -1.33 31.76 -21.12
C PRO A 218 -2.35 32.26 -22.14
N ARG A 219 -3.64 32.09 -21.86
CA ARG A 219 -4.70 32.71 -22.64
C ARG A 219 -4.76 34.21 -22.32
N ARG A 220 -4.62 35.04 -23.34
CA ARG A 220 -4.72 36.50 -23.27
C ARG A 220 -5.82 37.02 -24.19
N THR A 221 -6.40 38.17 -23.84
CA THR A 221 -7.46 38.83 -24.62
C THR A 221 -6.96 39.94 -25.54
N ASP A 222 -5.77 40.48 -25.26
CA ASP A 222 -5.18 41.64 -25.96
C ASP A 222 -4.32 41.22 -27.16
N GLN A 223 -3.40 40.28 -26.95
CA GLN A 223 -2.49 39.75 -27.97
C GLN A 223 -2.01 38.34 -27.61
N PRO A 224 -1.45 37.56 -28.56
CA PRO A 224 -0.85 36.27 -28.25
C PRO A 224 0.24 36.39 -27.16
N ALA A 225 0.14 35.55 -26.13
CA ALA A 225 1.14 35.49 -25.07
C ALA A 225 2.46 34.86 -25.56
N HIS A 226 3.56 35.18 -24.87
CA HIS A 226 4.79 34.41 -24.97
C HIS A 226 4.51 32.95 -24.59
N HIS A 227 5.18 32.03 -25.29
CA HIS A 227 4.99 30.60 -25.16
C HIS A 227 6.26 29.94 -24.63
N LYS A 228 6.08 28.79 -23.99
CA LYS A 228 7.13 27.81 -23.75
C LYS A 228 6.94 26.65 -24.70
N VAL A 229 8.04 26.09 -25.17
CA VAL A 229 8.07 24.90 -26.02
C VAL A 229 8.97 23.87 -25.37
N ALA A 230 8.53 22.62 -25.42
CA ALA A 230 9.32 21.48 -25.00
C ALA A 230 9.02 20.31 -25.92
N ARG A 231 10.03 19.46 -26.15
CA ARG A 231 9.85 18.22 -26.90
C ARG A 231 8.97 17.28 -26.08
N LEU A 232 8.00 16.65 -26.73
CA LEU A 232 7.22 15.58 -26.13
C LEU A 232 7.86 14.27 -26.57
N ASP A 233 8.59 13.61 -25.68
CA ASP A 233 9.15 12.31 -25.96
C ASP A 233 8.16 11.18 -25.62
N PRO A 234 8.18 10.06 -26.37
CA PRO A 234 7.39 8.88 -26.03
C PRO A 234 7.65 8.42 -24.60
N GLY A 235 6.60 8.17 -23.85
CA GLY A 235 6.68 7.48 -22.57
C GLY A 235 6.90 5.98 -22.78
N PRO A 236 7.32 5.25 -21.74
CA PRO A 236 7.50 3.81 -21.84
C PRO A 236 6.17 3.13 -22.20
N VAL A 237 6.25 2.14 -23.09
CA VAL A 237 5.11 1.24 -23.39
C VAL A 237 5.21 0.11 -22.40
N LEU A 238 4.38 0.19 -21.37
CA LEU A 238 4.42 -0.75 -20.26
C LEU A 238 3.22 -1.73 -20.36
N HIS A 239 3.32 -2.90 -19.74
CA HIS A 239 2.19 -3.81 -19.51
C HIS A 239 2.26 -4.38 -18.09
N VAL A 240 1.12 -4.53 -17.43
CA VAL A 240 1.04 -5.01 -16.03
C VAL A 240 0.50 -6.43 -15.96
N ALA A 241 1.04 -7.22 -15.05
CA ALA A 241 0.48 -8.49 -14.65
C ALA A 241 0.44 -8.61 -13.12
N GLU A 242 -0.57 -9.34 -12.66
CA GLU A 242 -0.79 -9.67 -11.26
C GLU A 242 -0.87 -11.20 -11.18
N LEU A 243 -0.15 -11.77 -10.23
CA LEU A 243 -0.10 -13.20 -9.97
C LEU A 243 -0.36 -13.41 -8.48
N ASP A 244 -1.44 -14.13 -8.19
CA ASP A 244 -1.74 -14.66 -6.86
C ASP A 244 -1.59 -16.19 -6.97
N HIS A 245 -0.54 -16.71 -6.33
CA HIS A 245 -0.18 -18.12 -6.40
C HIS A 245 -0.30 -18.76 -5.03
N SER A 246 -1.26 -19.67 -4.89
CA SER A 246 -1.38 -20.53 -3.71
C SER A 246 -0.39 -21.68 -3.78
N ILE A 247 0.42 -21.83 -2.74
CA ILE A 247 1.29 -22.99 -2.57
C ILE A 247 0.42 -24.24 -2.35
N GLU A 248 0.72 -25.29 -3.09
CA GLU A 248 0.05 -26.58 -2.95
C GLU A 248 0.32 -27.19 -1.56
N ALA A 249 -0.75 -27.61 -0.90
CA ALA A 249 -0.68 -28.31 0.37
C ALA A 249 -0.79 -29.82 0.14
N ILE A 250 0.10 -30.58 0.78
CA ILE A 250 0.07 -32.04 0.77
C ILE A 250 -0.80 -32.50 1.96
N ARG A 251 -1.76 -33.38 1.70
CA ARG A 251 -2.68 -33.92 2.72
C ARG A 251 -2.31 -35.36 3.03
N HIS A 252 -1.73 -35.58 4.20
CA HIS A 252 -1.18 -36.89 4.54
C HIS A 252 -2.27 -37.89 4.92
N PRO A 253 -2.23 -39.12 4.37
CA PRO A 253 -3.08 -40.22 4.83
C PRO A 253 -2.86 -40.48 6.33
N THR A 254 -3.94 -40.80 7.05
CA THR A 254 -3.88 -41.05 8.50
C THR A 254 -4.07 -42.54 8.80
N HIS A 255 -3.09 -43.14 9.46
CA HIS A 255 -3.15 -44.48 10.03
C HIS A 255 -3.34 -44.37 11.53
N ILE A 256 -4.38 -45.01 12.09
CA ILE A 256 -4.70 -44.88 13.51
C ILE A 256 -4.61 -46.23 14.23
N ALA A 257 -3.88 -46.23 15.35
CA ALA A 257 -3.74 -47.34 16.27
C ALA A 257 -4.20 -46.90 17.66
N PHE A 258 -4.90 -47.78 18.38
CA PHE A 258 -5.36 -47.50 19.75
C PHE A 258 -4.62 -48.38 20.74
N LEU A 259 -3.94 -47.78 21.73
CA LEU A 259 -3.33 -48.50 22.84
C LEU A 259 -4.18 -48.32 24.10
N VAL A 260 -4.74 -49.42 24.60
CA VAL A 260 -5.64 -49.41 25.77
C VAL A 260 -4.87 -49.80 27.02
N ASP A 261 -4.68 -48.87 27.95
CA ASP A 261 -4.11 -49.14 29.28
C ASP A 261 -4.97 -48.46 30.34
N LEU A 262 -6.11 -49.07 30.63
CA LEU A 262 -7.14 -48.62 31.56
C LEU A 262 -7.08 -49.39 32.89
N GLN A 263 -7.65 -48.78 33.93
CA GLN A 263 -8.00 -49.45 35.18
C GLN A 263 -9.51 -49.42 35.38
N VAL A 264 -10.17 -50.53 35.03
CA VAL A 264 -11.62 -50.69 35.12
C VAL A 264 -11.94 -52.12 35.56
N THR A 265 -12.45 -52.27 36.78
CA THR A 265 -12.69 -53.58 37.42
C THR A 265 -13.75 -54.44 36.75
N ASN A 266 -14.63 -53.84 35.95
CA ASN A 266 -15.67 -54.56 35.22
C ASN A 266 -15.29 -54.67 33.73
N ALA A 267 -15.04 -55.89 33.25
CA ALA A 267 -14.63 -56.14 31.87
C ALA A 267 -15.63 -55.63 30.83
N GLY A 268 -16.94 -55.81 31.07
CA GLY A 268 -17.98 -55.31 30.16
C GLY A 268 -17.99 -53.78 30.09
N ARG A 269 -17.77 -53.11 31.22
CA ARG A 269 -17.64 -51.66 31.26
C ARG A 269 -16.36 -51.16 30.59
N CYS A 270 -15.26 -51.86 30.76
CA CYS A 270 -14.02 -51.52 30.09
C CYS A 270 -14.18 -51.58 28.56
N GLN A 271 -14.79 -52.64 28.04
CA GLN A 271 -15.08 -52.76 26.61
C GLN A 271 -15.99 -51.63 26.12
N GLN A 272 -17.04 -51.27 26.88
CA GLN A 272 -17.92 -50.14 26.53
C GLN A 272 -17.15 -48.83 26.41
N ILE A 273 -16.19 -48.57 27.31
CA ILE A 273 -15.36 -47.37 27.28
C ILE A 273 -14.44 -47.36 26.06
N VAL A 274 -13.76 -48.48 25.80
CA VAL A 274 -12.88 -48.64 24.63
C VAL A 274 -13.65 -48.42 23.33
N ASP A 275 -14.80 -49.08 23.20
CA ASP A 275 -15.65 -48.96 22.04
C ASP A 275 -16.17 -47.53 21.87
N ALA A 276 -16.53 -46.84 22.96
CA ALA A 276 -17.02 -45.48 22.90
C ALA A 276 -15.95 -44.48 22.44
N VAL A 277 -14.72 -44.54 22.97
CA VAL A 277 -13.62 -43.67 22.51
C VAL A 277 -13.33 -43.94 21.03
N ARG A 278 -13.14 -45.21 20.67
CA ARG A 278 -12.84 -45.65 19.30
C ARG A 278 -13.93 -45.22 18.32
N GLN A 279 -15.20 -45.52 18.62
CA GLN A 279 -16.31 -45.18 17.75
C GLN A 279 -16.48 -43.67 17.62
N THR A 280 -16.33 -42.90 18.70
CA THR A 280 -16.41 -41.43 18.64
C THR A 280 -15.39 -40.88 17.66
N ILE A 281 -14.12 -41.28 17.81
CA ILE A 281 -13.03 -40.83 16.92
C ILE A 281 -13.27 -41.27 15.48
N LEU A 282 -13.50 -42.57 15.22
CA LEU A 282 -13.67 -43.08 13.86
C LEU A 282 -14.94 -42.57 13.18
N SER A 283 -16.02 -42.35 13.94
CA SER A 283 -17.25 -41.75 13.41
C SER A 283 -17.01 -40.32 12.95
N GLU A 284 -16.20 -39.56 13.68
CA GLU A 284 -15.87 -38.19 13.30
C GLU A 284 -15.01 -38.13 12.03
N PHE A 285 -14.04 -39.04 11.88
CA PHE A 285 -13.30 -39.19 10.61
C PHE A 285 -14.26 -39.45 9.43
N ALA A 286 -15.26 -40.32 9.63
CA ALA A 286 -16.24 -40.63 8.59
C ALA A 286 -17.20 -39.45 8.30
N GLU A 287 -17.67 -38.75 9.33
CA GLU A 287 -18.53 -37.55 9.20
C GLU A 287 -17.81 -36.42 8.44
N GLU A 288 -16.54 -36.17 8.75
CA GLU A 288 -15.71 -35.15 8.09
C GLU A 288 -15.09 -35.61 6.75
N HIS A 289 -15.40 -36.84 6.31
CA HIS A 289 -14.86 -37.43 5.08
C HIS A 289 -13.32 -37.46 5.03
N ILE A 290 -12.68 -37.62 6.18
CA ILE A 290 -11.23 -37.68 6.30
C ILE A 290 -10.78 -39.14 6.08
N PRO A 291 -9.88 -39.40 5.11
CA PRO A 291 -9.40 -40.76 4.86
C PRO A 291 -8.58 -41.25 6.05
N VAL A 292 -9.04 -42.33 6.68
CA VAL A 292 -8.37 -42.97 7.80
C VAL A 292 -8.33 -44.49 7.60
N ARG A 293 -7.18 -45.09 7.92
CA ARG A 293 -7.04 -46.54 8.03
C ARG A 293 -6.81 -46.91 9.48
N GLU A 294 -7.73 -47.69 10.02
CA GLU A 294 -7.55 -48.27 11.34
C GLU A 294 -6.60 -49.47 11.25
N LEU A 295 -5.53 -49.44 12.04
CA LEU A 295 -4.60 -50.57 12.20
C LEU A 295 -5.14 -51.57 13.24
N GLY A 296 -5.77 -51.05 14.30
CA GLY A 296 -6.51 -51.86 15.25
C GLY A 296 -6.30 -51.44 16.71
N MET A 297 -6.67 -52.36 17.59
CA MET A 297 -6.60 -52.23 19.04
C MET A 297 -5.41 -53.02 19.58
N TYR A 298 -4.59 -52.34 20.37
CA TYR A 298 -3.40 -52.90 21.01
C TYR A 298 -3.54 -52.83 22.52
N TYR A 299 -3.04 -53.87 23.17
CA TYR A 299 -3.09 -54.04 24.61
C TYR A 299 -1.68 -54.28 25.14
N PRO A 300 -1.37 -53.83 26.36
CA PRO A 300 -0.13 -54.19 27.03
C PRO A 300 0.04 -55.70 27.09
N ARG A 301 1.27 -56.18 27.05
CA ARG A 301 1.63 -57.60 27.14
C ARG A 301 2.16 -57.93 28.53
N ASP A 302 1.81 -59.09 29.05
CA ASP A 302 2.37 -59.60 30.30
C ASP A 302 3.83 -60.06 30.14
N ARG A 303 4.45 -60.53 31.23
CA ARG A 303 5.84 -61.04 31.22
C ARG A 303 6.05 -62.25 30.31
N GLN A 304 4.97 -62.93 29.92
CA GLN A 304 4.98 -64.06 29.01
C GLN A 304 4.76 -63.62 27.55
N GLY A 305 4.57 -62.31 27.31
CA GLY A 305 4.34 -61.73 25.99
C GLY A 305 2.88 -61.83 25.53
N MET A 306 1.95 -62.27 26.38
CA MET A 306 0.54 -62.42 26.02
C MET A 306 -0.22 -61.11 26.20
N PRO A 307 -1.15 -60.75 25.29
CA PRO A 307 -1.97 -59.56 25.43
C PRO A 307 -2.79 -59.61 26.72
N THR A 308 -2.81 -58.51 27.45
CA THR A 308 -3.68 -58.32 28.63
C THR A 308 -5.10 -57.90 28.19
N SER A 309 -6.00 -57.77 29.17
CA SER A 309 -7.33 -57.19 28.96
C SER A 309 -7.29 -55.70 28.58
N GLY A 310 -6.17 -55.01 28.84
CA GLY A 310 -6.09 -53.54 28.81
C GLY A 310 -6.89 -52.83 29.90
N CYS A 311 -7.54 -53.57 30.81
CA CYS A 311 -8.43 -53.03 31.85
C CYS A 311 -7.86 -53.19 33.26
N ASP A 312 -6.77 -53.94 33.37
CA ASP A 312 -6.09 -54.29 34.60
C ASP A 312 -4.66 -53.74 34.55
N GLN A 313 -4.54 -52.40 34.55
CA GLN A 313 -3.23 -51.74 34.47
C GLN A 313 -2.29 -52.28 35.58
N SER A 314 -1.10 -52.70 35.17
CA SER A 314 -0.06 -53.24 36.04
C SER A 314 1.28 -52.57 35.74
N THR A 315 2.19 -52.60 36.71
CA THR A 315 3.56 -52.12 36.56
C THR A 315 4.47 -53.14 35.85
N SER A 316 4.00 -54.37 35.62
CA SER A 316 4.79 -55.47 35.06
C SER A 316 4.43 -55.83 33.61
N ILE A 317 3.94 -54.87 32.83
CA ILE A 317 3.41 -55.09 31.47
C ILE A 317 4.08 -54.13 30.47
N ASP A 318 4.39 -54.64 29.29
CA ASP A 318 5.08 -53.93 28.20
C ASP A 318 4.12 -53.52 27.09
N TYR A 319 4.34 -52.36 26.46
CA TYR A 319 3.56 -51.95 25.30
C TYR A 319 4.07 -52.58 24.00
N PRO A 320 3.18 -53.02 23.09
CA PRO A 320 3.56 -53.65 21.82
C PRO A 320 3.96 -52.61 20.75
N VAL A 321 4.81 -51.63 21.11
CA VAL A 321 5.18 -50.51 20.22
C VAL A 321 5.84 -50.99 18.94
N ASN A 322 6.70 -52.01 19.01
CA ASN A 322 7.35 -52.58 17.83
C ASN A 322 6.36 -53.21 16.85
N ASP A 323 5.30 -53.84 17.36
CA ASP A 323 4.24 -54.45 16.53
C ASP A 323 3.45 -53.34 15.83
N ILE A 324 3.07 -52.29 16.57
CA ILE A 324 2.36 -51.11 16.04
C ILE A 324 3.19 -50.45 14.92
N LEU A 325 4.48 -50.22 15.15
CA LEU A 325 5.37 -49.63 14.15
C LEU A 325 5.59 -50.53 12.93
N ALA A 326 5.64 -51.86 13.12
CA ALA A 326 5.76 -52.81 12.01
C ALA A 326 4.48 -52.84 11.16
N GLU A 327 3.31 -52.85 11.78
CA GLU A 327 2.03 -52.82 11.10
C GLU A 327 1.78 -51.49 10.39
N GLY A 328 2.15 -50.37 11.02
CA GLY A 328 2.15 -49.06 10.40
C GLY A 328 3.01 -49.03 9.13
N ARG A 329 4.24 -49.54 9.19
CA ARG A 329 5.11 -49.66 8.00
C ARG A 329 4.52 -50.53 6.89
N ASN A 330 3.92 -51.66 7.24
CA ASN A 330 3.26 -52.53 6.27
C ASN A 330 2.05 -51.85 5.62
N ALA A 331 1.28 -51.08 6.40
CA ALA A 331 0.13 -50.34 5.88
C ALA A 331 0.53 -49.27 4.85
N MET A 332 1.72 -48.68 5.01
CA MET A 332 2.25 -47.63 4.14
C MET A 332 2.96 -48.13 2.89
N ALA A 333 3.22 -49.43 2.76
CA ALA A 333 4.09 -49.96 1.71
C ALA A 333 3.62 -49.63 0.28
N ASP A 334 2.32 -49.39 0.10
CA ASP A 334 1.68 -49.09 -1.19
C ASP A 334 1.33 -47.59 -1.37
N GLU A 335 1.69 -46.73 -0.42
CA GLU A 335 1.32 -45.30 -0.43
C GLU A 335 2.40 -44.42 -1.07
N VAL A 336 1.96 -43.47 -1.90
CA VAL A 336 2.86 -42.54 -2.62
C VAL A 336 3.33 -41.41 -1.72
N GLU A 337 2.48 -40.98 -0.79
CA GLU A 337 2.78 -39.91 0.17
C GLU A 337 3.11 -40.50 1.55
N ARG A 338 3.98 -39.82 2.30
CA ARG A 338 4.33 -40.22 3.67
C ARG A 338 3.10 -40.09 4.57
N SER A 339 2.57 -41.19 5.07
CA SER A 339 1.41 -41.21 5.98
C SER A 339 1.79 -40.80 7.42
N ALA A 340 0.81 -40.30 8.16
CA ALA A 340 0.90 -40.09 9.59
C ALA A 340 0.41 -41.32 10.36
N LEU A 341 1.24 -41.86 11.25
CA LEU A 341 0.86 -42.93 12.18
C LEU A 341 0.46 -42.32 13.52
N THR A 342 -0.85 -42.26 13.76
CA THR A 342 -1.45 -41.78 15.00
C THR A 342 -1.60 -42.90 16.01
N LEU A 343 -0.94 -42.78 17.16
CA LEU A 343 -1.15 -43.66 18.31
C LEU A 343 -2.02 -42.94 19.35
N VAL A 344 -3.26 -43.40 19.49
CA VAL A 344 -4.18 -42.95 20.53
C VAL A 344 -3.97 -43.80 21.78
N VAL A 345 -3.39 -43.22 22.82
CA VAL A 345 -3.20 -43.90 24.11
C VAL A 345 -4.35 -43.55 25.02
N ILE A 346 -5.11 -44.57 25.43
CA ILE A 346 -6.29 -44.43 26.26
C ILE A 346 -5.93 -44.84 27.69
N ASN A 347 -5.92 -43.87 28.61
CA ASN A 347 -5.57 -44.09 30.01
C ASN A 347 -6.47 -43.25 30.94
N ASN A 348 -7.09 -43.90 31.93
CA ASN A 348 -8.02 -43.26 32.87
C ASN A 348 -7.45 -43.01 34.27
N LEU A 349 -6.16 -43.29 34.48
CA LEU A 349 -5.50 -43.10 35.76
C LEU A 349 -4.63 -41.84 35.75
N GLN A 350 -4.36 -41.30 36.94
CA GLN A 350 -3.39 -40.22 37.16
C GLN A 350 -2.10 -40.75 37.82
N LEU A 351 -1.85 -42.05 37.71
CA LEU A 351 -0.67 -42.70 38.27
C LEU A 351 0.45 -42.70 37.23
N ASN A 352 1.66 -42.37 37.69
CA ASN A 352 2.84 -42.37 36.83
C ASN A 352 3.09 -43.79 36.28
N ALA A 353 3.19 -43.88 34.96
CA ALA A 353 3.66 -45.05 34.25
C ALA A 353 5.10 -45.37 34.66
N THR A 354 5.46 -46.64 34.53
CA THR A 354 6.81 -47.10 34.83
C THR A 354 7.82 -46.51 33.83
N PRO A 355 9.11 -46.34 34.21
CA PRO A 355 10.15 -45.88 33.30
C PRO A 355 10.22 -46.68 32.00
N GLU A 356 9.96 -47.99 32.05
CA GLU A 356 9.97 -48.88 30.90
C GLU A 356 8.86 -48.56 29.91
N LYS A 357 7.62 -48.33 30.40
CA LYS A 357 6.48 -47.90 29.58
C LYS A 357 6.71 -46.53 28.94
N VAL A 358 7.29 -45.60 29.70
CA VAL A 358 7.69 -44.28 29.19
C VAL A 358 8.76 -44.43 28.09
N ALA A 359 9.77 -45.29 28.28
CA ALA A 359 10.79 -45.55 27.27
C ALA A 359 10.19 -46.13 25.97
N GLN A 360 9.20 -47.01 26.06
CA GLN A 360 8.50 -47.57 24.89
C GLN A 360 7.70 -46.52 24.12
N LEU A 361 6.92 -45.68 24.80
CA LEU A 361 6.20 -44.57 24.14
C LEU A 361 7.14 -43.53 23.56
N ARG A 362 8.29 -43.29 24.20
CA ARG A 362 9.33 -42.43 23.64
C ARG A 362 9.90 -43.02 22.36
N ALA A 363 10.17 -44.32 22.32
CA ALA A 363 10.65 -45.00 21.12
C ALA A 363 9.65 -44.89 19.96
N PHE A 364 8.34 -44.86 20.23
CA PHE A 364 7.33 -44.56 19.22
C PHE A 364 7.51 -43.16 18.61
N ASN A 365 7.66 -42.13 19.45
CA ASN A 365 7.86 -40.76 18.98
C ASN A 365 9.18 -40.62 18.20
N GLU A 366 10.27 -41.21 18.71
CA GLU A 366 11.60 -41.22 18.09
C GLU A 366 11.63 -41.96 16.74
N ALA A 367 10.71 -42.90 16.48
CA ALA A 367 10.63 -43.62 15.21
C ALA A 367 10.39 -42.69 14.01
N SER A 368 9.82 -41.49 14.23
CA SER A 368 9.56 -40.48 13.20
C SER A 368 10.82 -39.88 12.56
N GLU A 369 11.97 -40.01 13.21
CA GLU A 369 13.25 -39.44 12.77
C GLU A 369 13.93 -40.26 11.66
N LEU A 370 13.40 -41.44 11.34
CA LEU A 370 13.92 -42.29 10.26
C LEU A 370 13.36 -41.85 8.90
N PRO A 371 14.18 -41.75 7.84
CA PRO A 371 13.76 -41.25 6.52
C PRO A 371 12.56 -41.98 5.89
N ASP A 372 12.44 -43.28 6.14
CA ASP A 372 11.39 -44.14 5.56
C ASP A 372 10.28 -44.50 6.57
N ALA A 373 10.27 -43.89 7.76
CA ALA A 373 9.26 -44.17 8.76
C ALA A 373 8.04 -43.23 8.64
N PRO A 374 6.84 -43.67 9.08
CA PRO A 374 5.72 -42.76 9.27
C PRO A 374 6.09 -41.57 10.14
N TYR A 375 5.43 -40.45 9.91
CA TYR A 375 5.39 -39.42 10.93
C TYR A 375 4.55 -39.91 12.10
N SER A 376 5.15 -40.06 13.29
CA SER A 376 4.46 -40.59 14.45
C SER A 376 3.78 -39.47 15.22
N PHE A 377 2.49 -39.62 15.45
CA PHE A 377 1.65 -38.66 16.15
C PHE A 377 1.09 -39.30 17.42
N GLY A 378 1.59 -38.87 18.59
CA GLY A 378 1.11 -39.36 19.87
C GLY A 378 -0.09 -38.55 20.36
N TRP A 379 -1.26 -39.20 20.52
CA TRP A 379 -2.45 -38.59 21.10
C TRP A 379 -2.80 -39.27 22.42
N LEU A 380 -2.74 -38.53 23.53
CA LEU A 380 -3.21 -39.02 24.83
C LEU A 380 -4.68 -38.70 25.04
N VAL A 381 -5.49 -39.71 25.36
CA VAL A 381 -6.81 -39.55 25.98
C VAL A 381 -6.66 -39.95 27.45
N GLY A 382 -6.33 -38.98 28.29
CA GLY A 382 -5.84 -39.28 29.64
C GLY A 382 -5.28 -38.10 30.41
N SER A 383 -4.38 -38.38 31.35
CA SER A 383 -3.67 -37.38 32.15
C SER A 383 -2.19 -37.40 31.81
N GLU A 384 -1.63 -36.25 31.40
CA GLU A 384 -0.19 -36.11 31.12
C GLU A 384 0.69 -36.46 32.33
N VAL A 385 0.18 -36.25 33.55
CA VAL A 385 0.87 -36.61 34.80
C VAL A 385 1.22 -38.10 34.82
N SER A 386 0.43 -38.94 34.15
CA SER A 386 0.66 -40.38 34.07
C SER A 386 1.85 -40.75 33.18
N TYR A 387 2.33 -39.86 32.33
CA TYR A 387 3.44 -40.14 31.39
C TYR A 387 4.51 -39.04 31.45
N PRO A 388 5.23 -38.93 32.58
CA PRO A 388 6.21 -37.86 32.76
C PRO A 388 7.31 -37.94 31.69
N GLY A 389 7.58 -36.81 31.04
CA GLY A 389 8.66 -36.70 30.04
C GLY A 389 8.33 -37.31 28.67
N ILE A 390 7.05 -37.61 28.39
CA ILE A 390 6.54 -37.82 27.04
C ILE A 390 6.01 -36.47 26.52
N THR A 391 6.48 -36.06 25.35
CA THR A 391 5.88 -34.95 24.61
C THR A 391 4.79 -35.52 23.72
N TRP A 392 3.53 -35.25 24.07
CA TRP A 392 2.38 -35.64 23.26
C TRP A 392 2.14 -34.61 22.15
N SER A 393 1.79 -35.09 20.96
CA SER A 393 1.36 -34.23 19.85
C SER A 393 0.00 -33.62 20.12
N TRP A 394 -0.87 -34.32 20.87
CA TRP A 394 -2.13 -33.78 21.36
C TRP A 394 -2.55 -34.49 22.66
N ASN A 395 -3.28 -33.80 23.52
CA ASN A 395 -3.82 -34.36 24.75
C ASN A 395 -5.29 -33.97 24.92
N THR A 396 -6.13 -34.97 25.15
CA THR A 396 -7.53 -34.83 25.52
C THR A 396 -7.71 -35.36 26.94
N PRO A 397 -8.07 -34.50 27.91
CA PRO A 397 -8.26 -34.94 29.29
C PRO A 397 -9.28 -36.06 29.41
N TRP A 398 -9.00 -37.04 30.28
CA TRP A 398 -9.94 -38.11 30.57
C TRP A 398 -11.29 -37.57 31.07
N GLN A 399 -12.38 -38.09 30.51
CA GLN A 399 -13.75 -37.83 30.96
C GLN A 399 -14.47 -39.15 31.24
N ALA A 400 -15.38 -39.15 32.21
CA ALA A 400 -16.26 -40.30 32.43
C ALA A 400 -17.22 -40.45 31.25
N LEU A 401 -17.49 -41.69 30.81
CA LEU A 401 -18.40 -41.98 29.69
C LEU A 401 -19.82 -41.41 29.90
N GLU A 402 -20.28 -41.31 31.14
CA GLU A 402 -21.57 -40.69 31.49
C GLU A 402 -21.61 -39.18 31.33
N SER A 403 -20.43 -38.55 31.22
CA SER A 403 -20.34 -37.09 31.08
C SER A 403 -20.88 -36.68 29.72
N ARG A 404 -21.67 -35.60 29.69
CA ARG A 404 -22.06 -34.95 28.44
C ARG A 404 -20.86 -34.37 27.69
N ASP A 405 -19.76 -34.17 28.39
CA ASP A 405 -18.51 -33.62 27.86
C ASP A 405 -17.51 -34.72 27.44
N PHE A 406 -17.92 -36.00 27.38
CA PHE A 406 -17.06 -37.10 26.95
C PHE A 406 -16.75 -37.05 25.45
N GLU A 407 -17.78 -37.04 24.60
CA GLU A 407 -17.63 -37.08 23.14
C GLU A 407 -17.12 -35.75 22.53
N PRO A 408 -17.63 -34.57 22.93
CA PRO A 408 -17.30 -33.32 22.23
C PRO A 408 -15.80 -33.01 22.11
N PRO A 409 -14.96 -33.21 23.14
CA PRO A 409 -13.52 -32.97 23.02
C PRO A 409 -12.83 -33.92 22.03
N LEU A 410 -13.23 -35.20 21.98
CA LEU A 410 -12.68 -36.18 21.04
C LEU A 410 -13.03 -35.81 19.60
N ARG A 411 -14.28 -35.44 19.36
CA ARG A 411 -14.75 -34.98 18.04
C ARG A 411 -14.05 -33.70 17.60
N SER A 412 -13.96 -32.72 18.49
CA SER A 412 -13.27 -31.45 18.23
C SER A 412 -11.78 -31.66 17.92
N ALA A 413 -11.12 -32.61 18.58
CA ALA A 413 -9.74 -32.95 18.30
C ALA A 413 -9.58 -33.50 16.88
N VAL A 414 -10.44 -34.42 16.44
CA VAL A 414 -10.38 -34.96 15.07
C VAL A 414 -10.50 -33.85 14.02
N ARG A 415 -11.50 -32.97 14.16
CA ARG A 415 -11.74 -31.84 13.24
C ARG A 415 -10.58 -30.85 13.15
N TYR A 416 -9.90 -30.62 14.27
CA TYR A 416 -8.83 -29.65 14.35
C TYR A 416 -7.50 -30.22 13.85
N ILE A 417 -7.18 -31.45 14.24
CA ILE A 417 -5.90 -32.09 13.97
C ILE A 417 -5.82 -32.57 12.53
N PHE A 418 -6.87 -33.25 12.05
CA PHE A 418 -6.82 -34.01 10.81
C PHE A 418 -7.57 -33.36 9.64
N PRO A 419 -7.16 -33.63 8.39
CA PRO A 419 -5.95 -34.35 8.02
C PRO A 419 -4.69 -33.54 8.39
N LEU A 420 -3.60 -34.23 8.71
CA LEU A 420 -2.31 -33.55 8.86
C LEU A 420 -1.87 -33.03 7.49
N THR A 421 -1.42 -31.79 7.45
CA THR A 421 -1.06 -31.10 6.21
C THR A 421 0.36 -30.59 6.25
N SER A 422 1.01 -30.57 5.09
CA SER A 422 2.36 -30.05 4.92
C SER A 422 2.49 -29.23 3.65
N THR A 423 3.63 -28.57 3.51
CA THR A 423 4.06 -28.00 2.25
C THR A 423 5.20 -28.85 1.68
N PRO A 424 5.38 -28.92 0.35
CA PRO A 424 6.58 -29.50 -0.23
C PRO A 424 7.86 -28.81 0.28
N PRO A 425 9.06 -29.34 0.00
CA PRO A 425 10.30 -28.64 0.28
C PRO A 425 10.40 -27.35 -0.56
N LEU A 426 10.22 -26.19 0.08
CA LEU A 426 10.10 -24.86 -0.56
C LEU A 426 11.31 -23.95 -0.35
N GLU A 427 12.42 -24.47 0.15
CA GLU A 427 13.64 -23.68 0.40
C GLU A 427 14.22 -23.05 -0.89
N ASN A 428 13.91 -23.63 -2.05
CA ASN A 428 14.29 -23.14 -3.38
C ASN A 428 13.10 -23.11 -4.33
N TYR A 429 11.93 -22.66 -3.85
CA TYR A 429 10.74 -22.59 -4.67
C TYR A 429 10.91 -21.52 -5.76
N GLU A 430 10.70 -21.89 -7.02
CA GLU A 430 10.79 -20.98 -8.17
C GLU A 430 9.42 -20.77 -8.81
N LEU A 431 8.99 -19.51 -8.87
CA LEU A 431 7.73 -19.08 -9.48
C LEU A 431 8.01 -18.45 -10.85
N GLU A 432 7.49 -19.05 -11.93
CA GLU A 432 7.56 -18.47 -13.26
C GLU A 432 6.62 -17.25 -13.40
N LEU A 433 7.12 -16.18 -14.00
CA LEU A 433 6.35 -14.97 -14.28
C LEU A 433 5.80 -15.02 -15.71
N PRO A 434 4.48 -15.13 -15.91
CA PRO A 434 3.90 -15.18 -17.24
C PRO A 434 4.10 -13.86 -18.01
N LEU A 435 3.96 -13.91 -19.33
CA LEU A 435 3.96 -12.68 -20.13
C LEU A 435 2.70 -11.85 -19.82
N PRO A 436 2.81 -10.56 -19.46
CA PRO A 436 1.64 -9.73 -19.22
C PRO A 436 0.73 -9.58 -20.43
N PRO A 437 -0.61 -9.52 -20.24
CA PRO A 437 -1.55 -9.35 -21.33
C PRO A 437 -1.23 -8.13 -22.20
N GLY A 438 -1.12 -8.35 -23.51
CA GLY A 438 -0.86 -7.32 -24.50
C GLY A 438 0.62 -6.99 -24.74
N SER A 439 1.55 -7.42 -23.88
CA SER A 439 2.98 -7.34 -24.18
C SER A 439 3.32 -8.35 -25.27
N GLN A 440 4.18 -7.98 -26.21
CA GLN A 440 4.65 -8.85 -27.29
C GLN A 440 6.17 -8.98 -27.31
N THR A 441 6.88 -7.91 -26.93
CA THR A 441 8.34 -7.85 -26.99
C THR A 441 8.91 -7.19 -25.73
N PRO A 442 8.67 -7.77 -24.54
CA PRO A 442 9.19 -7.21 -23.29
C PRO A 442 10.72 -7.20 -23.32
N ARG A 443 11.30 -6.09 -22.88
CA ARG A 443 12.76 -5.92 -22.79
C ARG A 443 13.23 -5.93 -21.34
N TYR A 444 12.43 -5.34 -20.47
CA TYR A 444 12.74 -5.15 -19.06
C TYR A 444 11.50 -5.38 -18.22
N LEU A 445 11.68 -5.71 -16.95
CA LEU A 445 10.59 -5.68 -15.98
C LEU A 445 10.94 -4.84 -14.75
N LYS A 446 9.89 -4.51 -14.00
CA LYS A 446 9.97 -3.96 -12.65
C LYS A 446 8.99 -4.71 -11.75
N LEU A 447 9.46 -5.09 -10.57
CA LEU A 447 8.65 -5.72 -9.54
C LEU A 447 8.03 -4.61 -8.68
N CYS A 448 6.70 -4.55 -8.64
CA CYS A 448 5.94 -3.45 -8.05
C CYS A 448 5.38 -3.80 -6.67
N GLN A 449 4.97 -5.06 -6.48
CA GLN A 449 4.47 -5.59 -5.21
C GLN A 449 4.91 -7.05 -5.10
N LEU A 450 5.44 -7.42 -3.93
CA LEU A 450 6.01 -8.74 -3.66
C LEU A 450 5.64 -9.14 -2.23
N LEU A 451 4.81 -10.17 -2.07
CA LEU A 451 4.45 -10.74 -0.77
C LEU A 451 4.45 -12.27 -0.86
N PRO A 452 5.33 -12.98 -0.12
CA PRO A 452 6.53 -12.48 0.56
C PRO A 452 7.57 -11.92 -0.43
N ILE A 453 8.66 -11.36 0.08
CA ILE A 453 9.75 -10.86 -0.77
C ILE A 453 10.59 -12.07 -1.25
N PRO A 454 10.79 -12.26 -2.57
CA PRO A 454 11.66 -13.29 -3.10
C PRO A 454 13.12 -13.06 -2.72
N THR A 455 13.93 -14.10 -2.76
CA THR A 455 15.38 -14.01 -2.53
C THR A 455 16.11 -13.52 -3.77
N THR A 456 15.65 -13.92 -4.97
CA THR A 456 16.38 -13.67 -6.23
C THR A 456 15.42 -13.62 -7.41
N TYR A 457 15.73 -12.76 -8.39
CA TYR A 457 15.12 -12.76 -9.71
C TYR A 457 16.01 -13.48 -10.71
N ILE A 458 15.44 -14.36 -11.54
CA ILE A 458 16.18 -15.18 -12.50
C ILE A 458 15.68 -14.86 -13.91
N ALA A 459 16.57 -14.34 -14.76
CA ALA A 459 16.32 -14.16 -16.19
C ALA A 459 17.14 -15.18 -17.00
N GLY A 460 16.47 -16.26 -17.42
CA GLY A 460 17.13 -17.36 -18.12
C GLY A 460 18.18 -18.04 -17.23
N GLN A 461 19.46 -17.78 -17.50
CA GLN A 461 20.62 -18.31 -16.75
C GLN A 461 21.27 -17.26 -15.83
N ARG A 462 20.80 -16.01 -15.84
CA ARG A 462 21.34 -14.92 -15.01
C ARG A 462 20.47 -14.70 -13.78
N GLU A 463 21.13 -14.46 -12.65
CA GLU A 463 20.47 -14.15 -11.38
C GLU A 463 20.74 -12.70 -10.99
N TYR A 464 19.72 -12.01 -10.49
CA TYR A 464 19.78 -10.61 -10.06
C TYR A 464 19.22 -10.49 -8.65
N PRO A 465 19.78 -9.59 -7.82
CA PRO A 465 19.11 -9.21 -6.58
C PRO A 465 17.77 -8.55 -6.91
N VAL A 466 16.75 -8.79 -6.09
CA VAL A 466 15.37 -8.33 -6.33
C VAL A 466 15.25 -6.81 -6.41
N ASN A 467 16.15 -6.09 -5.76
CA ASN A 467 16.24 -4.63 -5.77
C ASN A 467 17.22 -4.08 -6.82
N ALA A 468 17.65 -4.89 -7.80
CA ALA A 468 18.47 -4.39 -8.89
C ALA A 468 17.75 -3.23 -9.59
N PRO A 469 18.47 -2.17 -9.98
CA PRO A 469 17.85 -1.01 -10.64
C PRO A 469 17.19 -1.40 -11.96
N GLN A 470 17.68 -2.45 -12.60
CA GLN A 470 17.20 -2.92 -13.88
C GLN A 470 17.13 -4.45 -13.89
N LEU A 471 15.96 -4.98 -14.21
CA LEU A 471 15.73 -6.40 -14.41
C LEU A 471 15.43 -6.63 -15.89
N GLU A 472 16.25 -7.46 -16.54
CA GLU A 472 16.10 -7.79 -17.96
C GLU A 472 15.01 -8.86 -18.13
N TRP A 473 14.18 -8.73 -19.18
CA TRP A 473 13.31 -9.83 -19.59
C TRP A 473 14.12 -10.80 -20.48
N PRO A 474 14.22 -12.10 -20.14
CA PRO A 474 15.05 -13.03 -20.88
C PRO A 474 14.50 -13.34 -22.29
N ALA A 475 15.40 -13.53 -23.26
CA ALA A 475 15.03 -13.99 -24.59
C ALA A 475 14.79 -15.51 -24.59
N GLY A 476 13.58 -15.93 -24.97
CA GLY A 476 13.26 -17.35 -25.22
C GLY A 476 12.92 -18.20 -24.00
N ALA A 477 12.81 -17.60 -22.81
CA ALA A 477 12.31 -18.26 -21.59
C ALA A 477 11.47 -17.27 -20.77
N LEU A 478 10.66 -17.77 -19.84
CA LEU A 478 10.02 -16.92 -18.84
C LEU A 478 10.99 -16.65 -17.68
N PRO A 479 10.98 -15.43 -17.12
CA PRO A 479 11.73 -15.18 -15.90
C PRO A 479 11.07 -15.85 -14.69
N ARG A 480 11.86 -16.07 -13.64
CA ARG A 480 11.44 -16.73 -12.40
C ARG A 480 11.79 -15.90 -11.18
N LEU A 481 11.00 -16.03 -10.12
CA LEU A 481 11.31 -15.54 -8.78
C LEU A 481 11.65 -16.73 -7.90
N ARG A 482 12.82 -16.70 -7.25
CA ARG A 482 13.19 -17.70 -6.26
C ARG A 482 12.78 -17.22 -4.87
N TYR A 483 12.19 -18.11 -4.09
CA TYR A 483 11.80 -17.89 -2.72
C TYR A 483 12.48 -18.91 -1.80
N ALA A 484 12.80 -18.45 -0.60
CA ALA A 484 13.17 -19.31 0.52
C ALA A 484 11.99 -19.30 1.50
N LEU A 485 11.03 -20.19 1.26
CA LEU A 485 9.82 -20.29 2.09
C LEU A 485 10.04 -21.32 3.18
N THR A 486 9.47 -21.06 4.35
CA THR A 486 9.48 -22.02 5.46
C THR A 486 8.68 -23.26 5.08
N THR A 487 9.32 -24.42 5.17
CA THR A 487 8.68 -25.72 5.03
C THR A 487 7.94 -26.06 6.32
N SER A 488 6.67 -26.43 6.23
CA SER A 488 5.95 -27.09 7.32
C SER A 488 5.88 -28.58 7.00
N GLU A 489 6.54 -29.44 7.78
CA GLU A 489 6.54 -30.89 7.51
C GLU A 489 5.23 -31.57 7.90
N PHE A 490 4.64 -31.22 9.05
CA PHE A 490 3.33 -31.71 9.50
C PHE A 490 2.69 -30.66 10.41
N SER A 491 1.52 -30.16 10.04
CA SER A 491 0.74 -29.19 10.82
C SER A 491 -0.70 -29.65 10.95
N TYR A 492 -1.36 -29.24 12.04
CA TYR A 492 -2.77 -29.52 12.25
C TYR A 492 -3.61 -28.81 11.19
N SER A 493 -4.69 -29.45 10.75
CA SER A 493 -5.57 -28.85 9.73
C SER A 493 -6.10 -27.47 10.14
N GLY A 494 -6.36 -27.24 11.43
CA GLY A 494 -6.83 -25.97 11.95
C GLY A 494 -5.79 -24.84 11.95
N ASP A 495 -4.50 -25.19 11.96
CA ASP A 495 -3.38 -24.25 12.04
C ASP A 495 -2.65 -24.07 10.71
N PHE A 496 -2.99 -24.88 9.71
CA PHE A 496 -2.37 -24.80 8.40
C PHE A 496 -2.92 -23.61 7.62
N HIS A 497 -2.08 -22.59 7.50
CA HIS A 497 -2.28 -21.48 6.58
C HIS A 497 -1.34 -21.70 5.40
N GLY A 498 -1.86 -22.27 4.31
CA GLY A 498 -1.08 -22.42 3.07
C GLY A 498 -0.48 -21.08 2.66
N GLY A 499 0.79 -21.08 2.26
CA GLY A 499 1.43 -19.84 1.83
C GLY A 499 0.82 -19.35 0.51
N SER A 500 0.58 -18.05 0.39
CA SER A 500 0.29 -17.39 -0.88
C SER A 500 1.46 -16.52 -1.29
N LEU A 501 1.69 -16.45 -2.60
CA LEU A 501 2.65 -15.56 -3.22
C LEU A 501 1.86 -14.55 -4.07
N GLU A 502 1.89 -13.29 -3.69
CA GLU A 502 1.33 -12.18 -4.45
C GLU A 502 2.45 -11.41 -5.14
N VAL A 503 2.36 -11.30 -6.46
CA VAL A 503 3.35 -10.62 -7.29
C VAL A 503 2.64 -9.70 -8.26
N VAL A 504 2.97 -8.41 -8.22
CA VAL A 504 2.58 -7.44 -9.25
C VAL A 504 3.82 -6.91 -9.91
N TYR A 505 3.86 -6.95 -11.24
CA TYR A 505 5.00 -6.51 -12.02
C TYR A 505 4.58 -5.83 -13.31
N GLU A 506 5.45 -4.95 -13.77
CA GLU A 506 5.35 -4.27 -15.05
C GLU A 506 6.45 -4.74 -15.97
N VAL A 507 6.14 -4.99 -17.24
CA VAL A 507 7.12 -5.16 -18.30
C VAL A 507 7.13 -3.95 -19.22
N CYS A 508 8.27 -3.66 -19.82
CA CYS A 508 8.42 -2.57 -20.77
C CYS A 508 8.82 -3.10 -22.16
N ASP A 509 8.01 -2.76 -23.17
CA ASP A 509 8.23 -3.18 -24.57
C ASP A 509 9.05 -2.14 -25.36
N ALA A 510 8.83 -0.85 -25.10
CA ALA A 510 9.48 0.26 -25.83
C ALA A 510 9.67 1.50 -24.93
N PHE A 511 10.62 2.37 -25.32
CA PHE A 511 10.88 3.68 -24.70
C PHE A 511 11.15 3.65 -23.17
N CYS A 512 11.68 2.53 -22.67
CA CYS A 512 11.87 2.29 -21.22
C CYS A 512 12.80 3.30 -20.52
N GLN A 513 13.67 3.96 -21.29
CA GLN A 513 14.59 4.98 -20.76
C GLN A 513 13.92 6.34 -20.57
N ASN A 514 12.75 6.57 -21.18
CA ASN A 514 12.12 7.87 -21.23
C ASN A 514 11.35 8.19 -19.95
N ALA A 515 11.03 9.48 -19.79
CA ALA A 515 10.28 9.98 -18.66
C ALA A 515 8.88 9.36 -18.60
N PHE A 516 8.38 9.17 -17.39
CA PHE A 516 7.04 8.65 -17.16
C PHE A 516 6.44 9.26 -15.90
N ARG A 517 5.11 9.16 -15.78
CA ARG A 517 4.40 9.52 -14.56
C ARG A 517 4.07 8.26 -13.76
N GLY A 518 4.58 8.18 -12.54
CA GLY A 518 4.27 7.09 -11.61
C GLY A 518 2.86 7.17 -11.05
N ARG A 519 2.41 6.10 -10.38
CA ARG A 519 1.09 6.03 -9.70
C ARG A 519 0.87 7.16 -8.69
N ASN A 520 1.94 7.63 -8.05
CA ASN A 520 1.91 8.75 -7.09
C ASN A 520 1.72 10.14 -7.73
N GLY A 521 1.59 10.22 -9.07
CA GLY A 521 1.45 11.47 -9.80
C GLY A 521 2.76 12.20 -10.05
N LEU A 522 3.89 11.71 -9.52
CA LEU A 522 5.21 12.29 -9.76
C LEU A 522 5.74 11.89 -11.13
N VAL A 523 6.46 12.83 -11.75
CA VAL A 523 7.17 12.59 -13.01
C VAL A 523 8.61 12.20 -12.70
N TYR A 524 9.04 11.10 -13.31
CA TYR A 524 10.41 10.60 -13.22
C TYR A 524 11.06 10.70 -14.60
N SER A 525 12.37 10.95 -14.62
CA SER A 525 13.14 11.12 -15.86
C SER A 525 13.31 9.83 -16.65
N SER A 526 13.18 8.67 -16.00
CA SER A 526 13.35 7.36 -16.64
C SER A 526 12.60 6.28 -15.88
N TRP A 527 11.90 5.39 -16.58
CA TRP A 527 11.32 4.20 -15.95
C TRP A 527 12.40 3.22 -15.50
N LEU A 528 13.44 2.97 -16.30
CA LEU A 528 14.51 2.05 -15.93
C LEU A 528 15.30 2.48 -14.71
N ASN A 529 15.67 3.76 -14.60
CA ASN A 529 16.58 4.24 -13.54
C ASN A 529 15.87 4.68 -12.25
N THR A 530 14.58 4.39 -12.12
CA THR A 530 13.79 4.74 -10.93
C THR A 530 13.31 3.47 -10.23
N PRO A 531 14.10 2.92 -9.28
CA PRO A 531 13.70 1.76 -8.50
C PRO A 531 12.37 2.00 -7.78
N ASN A 532 11.54 0.96 -7.67
CA ASN A 532 10.29 0.96 -6.91
C ASN A 532 9.21 1.95 -7.38
N ALA A 533 9.39 2.60 -8.54
CA ALA A 533 8.36 3.46 -9.13
C ALA A 533 7.68 2.74 -10.31
N CYS A 534 6.45 2.28 -10.10
CA CYS A 534 5.60 1.70 -11.14
C CYS A 534 4.51 2.69 -11.60
N GLN A 535 4.08 2.58 -12.84
CA GLN A 535 3.02 3.41 -13.40
C GLN A 535 1.62 2.93 -12.97
N TRP A 536 1.48 1.63 -12.86
CA TRP A 536 0.33 0.85 -12.42
C TRP A 536 0.78 -0.04 -11.26
N GLY A 537 -0.15 -0.49 -10.45
CA GLY A 537 0.17 -1.38 -9.34
C GLY A 537 -1.09 -2.03 -8.79
N GLY A 538 -0.88 -3.09 -8.00
CA GLY A 538 -1.93 -3.91 -7.39
C GLY A 538 -2.97 -3.06 -6.66
N ARG A 539 -4.20 -3.54 -6.72
CA ARG A 539 -5.39 -2.89 -6.15
C ARG A 539 -5.19 -2.45 -4.71
#